data_AF-A0A9N8ZS30-F1
#
_entry.id   AF-A0A9N8ZS30-F1
#
_cell.length_a   1.000
_cell.length_b   1.000
_cell.length_c   1.000
_cell.angle_alpha   90.00
_cell.angle_beta   90.00
_cell.angle_gamma   90.00
#
_symmetry.space_group_name_H-M   'P 1'
#
loop_
_entity.id
_entity.type
_entity.pdbx_description
1 polymer ?
#
loop_
_entity_poly.entity_id
_entity_poly.type
_entity_poly.pdbx_seq_one_letter_code
_entity_poly.pdbx_strand_id
1 'polypeptide(L)'
;MKISQNKNDFKHNPGTIDQVFAPEYFHIIFRYLLNNKDLHSCLLVNKYWASCAVPILWESPFKINDKFIPSPKLIRTYLTFIVVENFHNCSTVKRPLYDYPSFLKELPFDRFLNAAIANGYPEAKNH
;
A
#
# COMPACT_ATOMS: atom_id res chain seq x y z
N MET A 1 0.38 18.52 40.12
CA MET A 1 -0.49 17.65 39.29
C MET A 1 0.42 16.74 38.48
N LYS A 2 0.55 15.47 38.90
CA LYS A 2 1.46 14.50 38.26
C LYS A 2 0.74 13.89 37.04
N ILE A 3 1.31 14.04 35.85
CA ILE A 3 0.83 13.33 34.66
C ILE A 3 1.70 12.09 34.53
N SER A 4 1.10 10.94 34.82
CA SER A 4 1.70 9.62 34.69
C SER A 4 1.93 9.32 33.21
N GLN A 5 3.19 9.22 32.79
CA GLN A 5 3.55 8.61 31.52
C GLN A 5 3.42 7.09 31.68
N ASN A 6 2.41 6.53 31.02
CA ASN A 6 2.14 5.09 30.99
C ASN A 6 3.29 4.41 30.22
N LYS A 7 4.25 3.85 30.95
CA LYS A 7 5.26 2.95 30.41
C LYS A 7 4.55 1.66 30.03
N ASN A 8 4.38 1.44 28.72
CA ASN A 8 4.09 0.11 28.21
C ASN A 8 5.35 -0.75 28.40
N ASP A 9 5.46 -1.35 29.57
CA ASP A 9 6.48 -2.34 29.90
C ASP A 9 6.22 -3.60 29.05
N PHE A 10 6.85 -3.66 27.88
CA PHE A 10 7.07 -4.92 27.17
C PHE A 10 7.94 -5.79 28.08
N LYS A 11 7.31 -6.71 28.82
CA LYS A 11 8.01 -7.74 29.60
C LYS A 11 8.84 -8.59 28.63
N HIS A 12 10.13 -8.34 28.59
CA HIS A 12 11.08 -9.07 27.77
C HIS A 12 11.26 -10.49 28.35
N ASN A 13 10.89 -11.50 27.57
CA ASN A 13 11.12 -12.91 27.89
C ASN A 13 12.56 -13.26 27.42
N PRO A 14 13.49 -13.67 28.31
CA PRO A 14 14.91 -13.84 27.98
C PRO A 14 15.21 -15.04 27.06
N GLY A 15 14.20 -15.76 26.55
CA GLY A 15 14.35 -16.93 25.68
C GLY A 15 14.01 -16.69 24.20
N THR A 16 13.63 -15.47 23.81
CA THR A 16 13.27 -15.16 22.42
C THR A 16 14.17 -14.02 21.96
N ILE A 17 15.10 -14.32 21.06
CA ILE A 17 15.86 -13.27 20.36
C ILE A 17 14.87 -12.59 19.41
N ASP A 18 14.09 -11.66 19.94
CA ASP A 18 13.24 -10.78 19.16
C ASP A 18 14.13 -9.71 18.49
N GLN A 19 15.06 -10.15 17.64
CA GLN A 19 15.80 -9.28 16.74
C GLN A 19 14.85 -8.82 15.64
N VAL A 20 13.97 -7.89 15.99
CA VAL A 20 13.21 -7.12 15.02
C VAL A 20 14.21 -6.18 14.34
N PHE A 21 14.68 -6.54 13.14
CA PHE A 21 15.51 -5.62 12.35
C PHE A 21 14.75 -4.32 12.11
N ALA A 22 15.45 -3.20 12.17
CA ALA A 22 14.88 -1.91 11.87
C ALA A 22 14.37 -1.84 10.40
N PRO A 23 13.33 -1.04 10.10
CA PRO A 23 12.73 -0.98 8.76
C PRO A 23 13.73 -0.64 7.64
N GLU A 24 14.80 0.10 7.95
CA GLU A 24 15.84 0.50 6.99
C GLU A 24 16.60 -0.71 6.43
N TYR A 25 16.80 -1.76 7.24
CA TYR A 25 17.42 -3.00 6.76
C TYR A 25 16.51 -3.74 5.79
N PHE A 26 15.21 -3.82 6.10
CA PHE A 26 14.23 -4.40 5.20
C PHE A 26 14.12 -3.60 3.90
N HIS A 27 14.23 -2.27 3.96
CA HIS A 27 14.26 -1.43 2.77
C HIS A 27 15.39 -1.83 1.82
N ILE A 28 16.59 -2.04 2.36
CA ILE A 28 17.75 -2.48 1.60
C ILE A 28 17.51 -3.89 1.03
N ILE A 29 17.19 -4.87 1.90
CA ILE A 29 16.99 -6.27 1.52
C ILE A 29 15.91 -6.39 0.44
N PHE A 30 14.76 -5.75 0.63
CA PHE A 30 13.64 -5.85 -0.29
C PHE A 30 13.90 -5.15 -1.63
N ARG A 31 14.75 -4.11 -1.68
CA ARG A 31 15.17 -3.53 -2.97
C ARG A 31 16.11 -4.42 -3.77
N TYR A 32 16.85 -5.30 -3.10
CA TYR A 32 17.64 -6.33 -3.81
C TYR A 32 16.76 -7.44 -4.40
N LEU A 33 15.49 -7.56 -3.98
CA LEU A 33 14.52 -8.45 -4.62
C LEU A 33 14.07 -7.81 -5.94
N LEU A 34 14.72 -8.21 -7.04
CA LEU A 34 14.60 -7.59 -8.36
C LEU A 34 13.19 -7.60 -8.97
N ASN A 35 12.27 -8.40 -8.43
CA ASN A 35 10.95 -8.60 -9.02
C ASN A 35 9.81 -8.39 -8.01
N ASN A 36 8.67 -7.93 -8.52
CA ASN A 36 7.48 -7.71 -7.71
C ASN A 36 6.94 -9.01 -7.08
N LYS A 37 7.23 -10.19 -7.66
CA LYS A 37 6.74 -11.47 -7.15
C LYS A 37 7.38 -11.84 -5.81
N ASP A 38 8.66 -11.59 -5.67
CA ASP A 38 9.42 -11.84 -4.45
C ASP A 38 8.99 -10.86 -3.36
N LEU A 39 8.85 -9.57 -3.70
CA LEU A 39 8.26 -8.56 -2.82
C LEU A 39 6.83 -8.90 -2.39
N HIS A 40 6.01 -9.46 -3.30
CA HIS A 40 4.67 -9.95 -2.96
C HIS A 40 4.72 -11.10 -1.96
N SER A 41 5.70 -12.01 -2.07
CA SER A 41 5.89 -13.07 -1.08
C SER A 41 6.22 -12.50 0.30
N CYS A 42 7.01 -11.43 0.38
CA CYS A 42 7.33 -10.75 1.65
C CYS A 42 6.08 -10.19 2.35
N LEU A 43 5.07 -9.72 1.61
CA LEU A 43 3.81 -9.24 2.19
C LEU A 43 3.05 -10.30 3.00
N LEU A 44 3.23 -11.58 2.64
CA LEU A 44 2.48 -12.70 3.20
C LEU A 44 3.14 -13.29 4.44
N VAL A 45 4.38 -12.90 4.75
CA VAL A 45 5.14 -13.46 5.88
C VAL A 45 4.54 -13.04 7.22
N ASN A 46 4.43 -11.73 7.46
CA ASN A 46 3.79 -11.16 8.64
C ASN A 46 3.47 -9.66 8.44
N LYS A 47 2.75 -9.06 9.41
CA LYS A 47 2.36 -7.64 9.35
C LYS A 47 3.56 -6.69 9.25
N TYR A 48 4.69 -7.02 9.86
CA TYR A 48 5.87 -6.15 9.88
C TYR A 48 6.61 -6.15 8.54
N TRP A 49 6.77 -7.32 7.94
CA TRP A 49 7.31 -7.46 6.59
C TRP A 49 6.38 -6.80 5.57
N ALA A 50 5.06 -6.96 5.75
CA ALA A 50 4.09 -6.27 4.92
C ALA A 50 4.25 -4.74 4.99
N SER A 51 4.38 -4.16 6.19
CA SER A 51 4.59 -2.70 6.34
C SER A 51 5.89 -2.20 5.71
N CYS A 52 6.92 -3.03 5.60
CA CYS A 52 8.18 -2.67 4.94
C CYS A 52 8.14 -2.85 3.41
N ALA A 53 7.42 -3.86 2.91
CA ALA A 53 7.33 -4.15 1.48
C ALA A 53 6.29 -3.29 0.75
N VAL A 54 5.18 -2.91 1.40
CA VAL A 54 4.13 -2.09 0.79
C VAL A 54 4.67 -0.78 0.22
N PRO A 55 5.46 0.03 0.94
CA PRO A 55 6.00 1.28 0.39
C PRO A 55 6.79 1.06 -0.90
N ILE A 56 7.57 -0.02 -0.99
CA ILE A 56 8.42 -0.34 -2.15
C ILE A 56 7.57 -0.76 -3.35
N LEU A 57 6.58 -1.63 -3.15
CA LEU A 57 5.68 -2.08 -4.23
C LEU A 57 4.82 -0.94 -4.79
N TRP A 58 4.50 0.06 -3.98
CA TRP A 58 3.60 1.16 -4.33
C TRP A 58 4.33 2.43 -4.77
N GLU A 59 5.66 2.39 -4.99
CA GLU A 59 6.41 3.53 -5.54
C GLU A 59 6.00 3.86 -6.99
N SER A 60 5.69 2.84 -7.80
CA SER A 60 5.26 3.02 -9.19
C SER A 60 4.34 1.87 -9.65
N PRO A 61 3.12 1.76 -9.07
CA PRO A 61 2.25 0.60 -9.30
C PRO A 61 1.69 0.53 -10.73
N PHE A 62 1.91 1.57 -11.53
CA PHE A 62 1.47 1.69 -12.92
C PHE A 62 2.59 1.46 -13.96
N LYS A 63 3.79 1.05 -13.53
CA LYS A 63 4.99 0.91 -14.41
C LYS A 63 5.48 -0.53 -14.52
N ILE A 64 4.55 -1.49 -14.57
CA ILE A 64 4.91 -2.93 -14.56
C ILE A 64 5.38 -3.43 -15.93
N ASN A 65 4.79 -2.96 -17.04
CA ASN A 65 5.29 -3.08 -18.42
C ASN A 65 4.40 -2.24 -19.38
N ASP A 66 4.79 -2.08 -20.64
CA ASP A 66 4.03 -1.31 -21.65
C ASP A 66 2.66 -1.92 -22.02
N LYS A 67 2.42 -3.20 -21.67
CA LYS A 67 1.15 -3.91 -21.87
C LYS A 67 0.30 -3.97 -20.60
N PHE A 68 0.73 -3.32 -19.52
CA PHE A 68 0.10 -3.46 -18.23
C PHE A 68 -1.18 -2.63 -18.20
N ILE A 69 -2.31 -3.31 -18.04
CA ILE A 69 -3.59 -2.68 -17.75
C ILE A 69 -3.76 -2.69 -16.23
N PRO A 70 -3.77 -1.51 -15.58
CA PRO A 70 -3.97 -1.41 -14.13
C PRO A 70 -5.29 -2.05 -13.72
N SER A 71 -5.23 -2.89 -12.68
CA SER A 71 -6.43 -3.56 -12.20
C SER A 71 -7.47 -2.55 -11.69
N PRO A 72 -8.78 -2.81 -11.85
CA PRO A 72 -9.84 -1.98 -11.28
C PRO A 72 -9.67 -1.73 -9.78
N LYS A 73 -9.14 -2.73 -9.04
CA LYS A 73 -8.87 -2.61 -7.61
C LYS A 73 -7.81 -1.56 -7.32
N LEU A 74 -6.75 -1.50 -8.12
CA LEU A 74 -5.68 -0.51 -7.97
C LEU A 74 -6.22 0.91 -8.14
N ILE A 75 -6.99 1.14 -9.21
CA ILE A 75 -7.62 2.44 -9.47
C ILE A 75 -8.57 2.81 -8.34
N ARG A 76 -9.43 1.88 -7.92
CA ARG A 76 -10.38 2.10 -6.82
C ARG A 76 -9.69 2.47 -5.51
N THR A 77 -8.52 1.88 -5.21
CA THR A 77 -7.73 2.25 -4.03
C THR A 77 -7.37 3.73 -4.07
N TYR A 78 -6.83 4.25 -5.18
CA TYR A 78 -6.49 5.67 -5.30
C TYR A 78 -7.72 6.59 -5.29
N LEU A 79 -8.79 6.22 -6.00
CA LEU A 79 -10.03 6.98 -5.99
C LEU A 79 -10.64 7.11 -4.59
N THR A 80 -10.46 6.09 -3.74
CA THR A 80 -10.92 6.12 -2.35
C THR A 80 -10.29 7.28 -1.57
N PHE A 81 -9.00 7.57 -1.76
CA PHE A 81 -8.35 8.69 -1.09
C PHE A 81 -8.82 10.04 -1.64
N ILE A 82 -8.98 10.17 -2.97
CA ILE A 82 -9.48 11.40 -3.61
C ILE A 82 -10.91 11.73 -3.15
N VAL A 83 -11.79 10.74 -3.08
CA VAL A 83 -13.19 10.95 -2.65
C VAL A 83 -13.25 11.34 -1.17
N VAL A 84 -12.41 10.74 -0.31
CA VAL A 84 -12.36 11.06 1.12
C VAL A 84 -11.87 12.50 1.35
N GLU A 85 -10.91 12.99 0.57
CA GLU A 85 -10.44 14.38 0.66
C GLU A 85 -11.49 15.39 0.22
N ASN A 86 -12.24 15.11 -0.86
CA ASN A 86 -13.21 16.06 -1.42
C ASN A 86 -14.59 15.99 -0.75
N PHE A 87 -14.96 14.84 -0.18
CA PHE A 87 -16.26 14.61 0.44
C PHE A 87 -16.06 14.11 1.87
N HIS A 88 -15.89 15.06 2.80
CA HIS A 88 -15.68 14.81 4.23
C HIS A 88 -16.75 13.93 4.93
N ASN A 89 -17.86 13.59 4.25
CA ASN A 89 -19.03 12.90 4.83
C ASN A 89 -19.33 11.51 4.23
N CYS A 90 -18.43 10.89 3.46
CA CYS A 90 -18.68 9.54 2.93
C CYS A 90 -18.39 8.45 3.99
N SER A 91 -19.29 8.30 4.96
CA SER A 91 -19.20 7.31 6.05
C SER A 91 -19.22 5.84 5.60
N THR A 92 -19.48 5.58 4.31
CA THR A 92 -19.56 4.24 3.72
C THR A 92 -18.25 3.76 3.11
N VAL A 93 -17.25 4.63 2.93
CA VAL A 93 -15.98 4.27 2.30
C VAL A 93 -14.99 3.75 3.35
N LYS A 94 -14.75 2.43 3.34
CA LYS A 94 -13.73 1.81 4.20
C LYS A 94 -12.35 2.32 3.80
N ARG A 95 -11.62 2.91 4.75
CA ARG A 95 -10.24 3.34 4.53
C ARG A 95 -9.32 2.12 4.29
N PRO A 96 -8.42 2.19 3.29
CA PRO A 96 -7.42 1.16 3.10
C PRO A 96 -6.48 1.04 4.30
N LEU A 97 -5.84 -0.14 4.45
CA LEU A 97 -4.98 -0.45 5.59
C LEU A 97 -3.72 0.42 5.64
N TYR A 98 -3.21 0.81 4.47
CA TYR A 98 -2.02 1.64 4.35
C TYR A 98 -2.35 2.92 3.57
N ASP A 99 -1.62 3.99 3.85
CA ASP A 99 -1.69 5.25 3.12
C ASP A 99 -0.95 5.14 1.78
N TYR A 100 -1.54 4.38 0.85
CA TYR A 100 -0.94 4.08 -0.45
C TYR A 100 -0.53 5.33 -1.26
N PRO A 101 -1.29 6.44 -1.28
CA PRO A 101 -0.86 7.66 -1.95
C PRO A 101 0.48 8.21 -1.46
N SER A 102 0.76 8.14 -0.16
CA SER A 102 2.03 8.65 0.41
C SER A 102 3.29 7.94 -0.12
N PHE A 103 3.15 6.74 -0.66
CA PHE A 103 4.29 5.95 -1.17
C PHE A 103 4.56 6.18 -2.66
N LEU A 104 3.64 6.85 -3.36
CA LEU A 104 3.71 7.03 -4.81
C LEU A 104 4.86 7.97 -5.18
N LYS A 105 5.80 7.48 -6.00
CA LYS A 105 6.91 8.28 -6.54
C LYS A 105 6.70 8.68 -7.99
N GLU A 106 6.03 7.84 -8.77
CA GLU A 106 5.75 8.10 -10.17
C GLU A 106 4.31 7.74 -10.53
N LEU A 107 3.58 8.70 -11.11
CA LEU A 107 2.24 8.51 -11.63
C LEU A 107 2.20 8.78 -13.15
N PRO A 108 2.25 7.74 -13.99
CA PRO A 108 2.01 7.91 -15.43
C PRO A 108 0.53 8.23 -15.67
N PHE A 109 0.20 9.52 -15.76
CA PHE A 109 -1.18 10.02 -15.87
C PHE A 109 -1.98 9.36 -17.00
N ASP A 110 -1.40 9.17 -18.18
CA ASP A 110 -2.09 8.55 -19.31
C ASP A 110 -2.52 7.11 -18.98
N ARG A 111 -1.64 6.33 -18.35
CA ARG A 111 -1.94 4.94 -17.94
C ARG A 111 -3.00 4.91 -16.83
N PHE A 112 -2.92 5.85 -15.88
CA PHE A 112 -3.90 5.97 -14.81
C PHE A 112 -5.29 6.34 -15.34
N LEU A 113 -5.39 7.37 -16.18
CA LEU A 113 -6.64 7.85 -16.76
C LEU A 113 -7.27 6.80 -17.67
N ASN A 114 -6.49 6.17 -18.55
CA ASN A 114 -6.97 5.10 -19.42
C ASN A 114 -7.55 3.94 -18.60
N ALA A 115 -6.88 3.56 -17.51
CA ALA A 115 -7.38 2.54 -16.62
C ALA A 115 -8.63 3.00 -15.85
N ALA A 116 -8.71 4.25 -15.40
CA ALA A 116 -9.87 4.76 -14.71
C ALA A 116 -11.12 4.79 -15.60
N ILE A 117 -10.97 5.22 -16.86
CA ILE A 117 -12.04 5.23 -17.86
C ILE A 117 -12.47 3.81 -18.19
N ALA A 118 -11.51 2.90 -18.47
CA ALA A 118 -11.82 1.49 -18.76
C ALA A 118 -12.57 0.79 -17.62
N ASN A 119 -12.28 1.14 -16.37
CA ASN A 119 -12.95 0.58 -15.19
C ASN A 119 -14.25 1.30 -14.78
N GLY A 120 -14.51 2.49 -15.35
CA GLY A 120 -15.72 3.29 -15.13
C GLY A 120 -16.84 3.03 -16.12
N TYR A 121 -16.61 2.21 -17.15
CA TYR A 121 -17.61 1.86 -18.16
C TYR A 121 -18.22 0.49 -17.83
N PRO A 122 -19.39 0.40 -17.17
CA PRO A 122 -20.25 -0.75 -17.41
C PRO A 122 -20.67 -0.64 -18.87
N GLU A 123 -20.28 -1.61 -19.70
CA GLU A 123 -20.82 -1.73 -21.05
C GLU A 123 -22.32 -1.49 -20.98
N ALA A 124 -22.76 -0.43 -21.67
CA ALA A 124 -24.15 -0.25 -22.00
C ALA A 124 -24.61 -1.57 -22.61
N LYS A 125 -25.45 -2.30 -21.87
CA LYS A 125 -26.14 -3.47 -22.38
C LYS A 125 -26.98 -2.97 -23.54
N ASN A 126 -26.46 -3.17 -24.75
CA ASN A 126 -27.19 -2.92 -25.99
C ASN A 126 -28.46 -3.78 -25.93
N HIS A 127 -29.59 -3.09 -25.97
CA HIS A 127 -30.92 -3.66 -26.10
C HIS A 127 -31.61 -3.01 -27.30
#